data_AF-A0A520JF34-F1
#
_entry.id   AF-A0A520JF34-F1
#
_cell.length_a   1.000
_cell.length_b   1.000
_cell.length_c   1.000
_cell.angle_alpha   90.00
_cell.angle_beta   90.00
_cell.angle_gamma   90.00
#
_symmetry.space_group_name_H-M   'P 1'
#
loop_
_entity.id
_entity.type
_entity.pdbx_description
1 polymer ?
#
loop_
_entity_poly.entity_id
_entity_poly.type
_entity_poly.pdbx_seq_one_letter_code
_entity_poly.pdbx_strand_id
1 'polypeptide(L)'
;MTDWTTTRRSALTVMAATLAFPAVAAGSGKRRVRLIAGTYAREGGKGVYPISFDPDRDTWQVGTPVSGIDDASFGVGGGPDGAYYFVREKAAGEIAAYAPDWSHRGTAPTAGADPCYVAIDRA
;
A
#
# COMPACT_ATOMS: atom_id res chain seq x y z
N MET A 1 45.05 -18.64 51.09
CA MET A 1 45.22 -18.21 49.70
C MET A 1 45.09 -19.47 48.86
N THR A 2 43.90 -19.68 48.29
CA THR A 2 43.47 -20.95 47.68
C THR A 2 43.86 -20.96 46.21
N ASP A 3 44.79 -21.83 45.84
CA ASP A 3 45.19 -22.07 44.44
C ASP A 3 44.04 -22.76 43.69
N TRP A 4 43.52 -22.08 42.67
CA TRP A 4 42.46 -22.60 41.81
C TRP A 4 43.07 -23.42 40.68
N THR A 5 42.97 -24.75 40.78
CA THR A 5 43.40 -25.70 39.75
C THR A 5 42.43 -25.69 38.58
N THR A 6 42.81 -25.06 37.47
CA THR A 6 42.08 -25.14 36.20
C THR A 6 42.12 -26.56 35.66
N THR A 7 41.02 -27.30 35.83
CA THR A 7 40.87 -28.68 35.30
C THR A 7 40.19 -28.66 33.93
N ARG A 8 40.60 -29.59 33.05
CA ARG A 8 40.14 -29.80 31.65
C ARG A 8 38.62 -29.86 31.43
N ARG A 9 37.80 -29.94 32.49
CA ARG A 9 36.32 -29.93 32.42
C ARG A 9 35.73 -28.55 32.16
N SER A 10 36.45 -27.46 32.42
CA SER A 10 35.96 -26.08 32.20
C SER A 10 36.02 -25.62 30.74
N ALA A 11 36.70 -26.37 29.85
CA ALA A 11 36.88 -25.97 28.45
C ALA A 11 35.70 -26.38 27.54
N LEU A 12 34.86 -27.33 27.94
CA LEU A 12 33.81 -27.90 27.07
C LEU A 12 32.45 -27.19 27.18
N THR A 13 32.20 -26.39 28.22
CA THR A 13 30.96 -25.62 28.37
C THR A 13 30.90 -24.35 27.51
N VAL A 14 32.02 -23.90 26.94
CA VAL A 14 32.05 -22.66 26.14
C VAL A 14 31.73 -22.91 24.65
N MET A 15 31.77 -24.15 24.15
CA MET A 15 31.52 -24.44 22.73
C MET A 15 30.06 -24.71 22.34
N ALA A 16 29.12 -24.74 23.30
CA ALA A 16 27.71 -25.08 23.01
C ALA A 16 26.76 -23.87 22.87
N ALA A 17 27.23 -22.63 23.07
CA ALA A 17 26.35 -21.46 23.15
C ALA A 17 26.36 -20.54 21.91
N THR A 18 26.97 -20.94 20.78
CA THR A 18 27.05 -20.11 19.56
C THR A 18 26.12 -20.54 18.43
N LEU A 19 25.28 -21.56 18.62
CA LEU A 19 24.35 -22.06 17.59
C LEU A 19 22.90 -21.72 17.95
N ALA A 20 22.51 -20.45 17.86
CA ALA A 20 21.15 -20.00 17.52
C ALA A 20 21.00 -18.49 17.73
N PHE A 21 21.75 -17.68 16.96
CA PHE A 21 21.16 -16.42 16.55
C PHE A 21 20.32 -16.74 15.31
N PRO A 22 18.97 -16.75 15.38
CA PRO A 22 18.22 -16.58 14.16
C PRO A 22 18.63 -15.20 13.67
N ALA A 23 19.47 -15.16 12.64
CA ALA A 23 19.55 -14.01 11.78
C ALA A 23 18.14 -13.89 11.17
N VAL A 24 17.26 -13.18 11.88
CA VAL A 24 16.14 -12.50 11.25
C VAL A 24 16.82 -11.44 10.39
N ALA A 25 17.30 -11.87 9.23
CA ALA A 25 17.44 -10.98 8.12
C ALA A 25 16.04 -10.44 7.94
N ALA A 26 15.78 -9.27 8.53
CA ALA A 26 14.77 -8.36 8.04
C ALA A 26 15.22 -8.04 6.62
N GLY A 27 14.93 -8.97 5.70
CA GLY A 27 15.14 -8.75 4.29
C GLY A 27 14.34 -7.50 4.02
N SER A 28 15.02 -6.45 3.61
CA SER A 28 14.43 -5.36 2.88
C SER A 28 13.95 -5.94 1.55
N GLY A 29 12.92 -6.80 1.61
CA GLY A 29 12.26 -7.34 0.45
C GLY A 29 11.85 -6.16 -0.39
N LYS A 30 12.14 -6.24 -1.70
CA LYS A 30 11.84 -5.13 -2.58
C LYS A 30 10.35 -4.79 -2.42
N ARG A 31 10.07 -3.53 -2.08
CA ARG A 31 8.72 -3.12 -1.70
C ARG A 31 7.81 -3.21 -2.92
N ARG A 32 6.72 -3.98 -2.81
CA ARG A 32 5.68 -3.95 -3.85
C ARG A 32 5.07 -2.55 -3.89
N VAL A 33 4.96 -2.00 -5.10
CA VAL A 33 4.30 -0.71 -5.33
C VAL A 33 2.92 -0.98 -5.91
N ARG A 34 1.92 -0.26 -5.38
CA ARG A 34 0.55 -0.24 -5.91
C ARG A 34 0.20 1.19 -6.26
N LEU A 35 -0.28 1.39 -7.47
CA LEU A 35 -0.79 2.64 -8.00
C LEU A 35 -2.22 2.44 -8.49
N ILE A 36 -2.91 3.54 -8.73
CA ILE A 36 -4.25 3.57 -9.30
C ILE A 36 -4.25 4.63 -10.41
N ALA A 37 -4.95 4.35 -11.51
CA ALA A 37 -5.14 5.30 -12.60
C ALA A 37 -6.63 5.44 -12.89
N GLY A 38 -7.17 6.64 -12.68
CA GLY A 38 -8.51 6.97 -13.13
C GLY A 38 -8.53 7.22 -14.64
N THR A 39 -9.70 7.07 -15.25
CA THR A 39 -9.88 7.27 -16.69
C THR A 39 -11.17 8.04 -16.99
N TYR A 40 -11.21 8.69 -18.14
CA TYR A 40 -12.38 9.40 -18.63
C TYR A 40 -13.23 8.49 -19.51
N ALA A 41 -14.51 8.33 -19.18
CA ALA A 41 -15.44 7.49 -19.93
C ALA A 41 -15.62 8.01 -21.37
N ARG A 42 -15.62 9.33 -21.55
CA ARG A 42 -15.68 9.99 -22.88
C ARG A 42 -14.51 9.64 -23.80
N GLU A 43 -13.37 9.23 -23.24
CA GLU A 43 -12.17 8.83 -23.98
C GLU A 43 -12.05 7.30 -24.12
N GLY A 44 -13.11 6.55 -23.78
CA GLY A 44 -13.13 5.09 -23.80
C GLY A 44 -12.60 4.42 -22.53
N GLY A 45 -12.35 5.21 -21.48
CA GLY A 45 -12.01 4.72 -20.15
C GLY A 45 -13.11 3.84 -19.55
N LYS A 46 -12.71 2.86 -18.74
CA LYS A 46 -13.62 1.86 -18.13
C LYS A 46 -13.70 1.96 -16.60
N GLY A 47 -13.24 3.08 -16.05
CA GLY A 47 -13.21 3.35 -14.61
C GLY A 47 -11.78 3.49 -14.07
N VAL A 48 -11.49 2.87 -12.93
CA VAL A 48 -10.17 2.94 -12.28
C VAL A 48 -9.37 1.67 -12.52
N TYR A 49 -8.13 1.81 -12.95
CA TYR A 49 -7.20 0.70 -13.16
C TYR A 49 -6.24 0.57 -11.97
N PRO A 50 -6.25 -0.57 -11.25
CA PRO A 50 -5.19 -0.89 -10.32
C PRO A 50 -3.91 -1.25 -11.09
N ILE A 51 -2.78 -0.72 -10.66
CA ILE A 51 -1.47 -0.96 -11.28
C ILE A 51 -0.52 -1.47 -10.19
N SER A 52 0.18 -2.56 -10.47
CA SER A 52 1.17 -3.14 -9.56
C SER A 52 2.54 -3.20 -10.20
N PHE A 53 3.56 -3.06 -9.36
CA PHE A 53 4.93 -3.40 -9.71
C PHE A 53 5.34 -4.67 -8.96
N ASP A 54 5.74 -5.69 -9.72
CA ASP A 54 6.43 -6.87 -9.21
C ASP A 54 7.94 -6.63 -9.26
N PRO A 55 8.58 -6.40 -8.10
CA PRO A 55 10.00 -6.06 -8.07
C PRO A 55 10.92 -7.28 -8.18
N ASP A 56 10.40 -8.50 -7.99
CA ASP A 56 11.16 -9.74 -8.17
C ASP A 56 11.32 -10.02 -9.66
N ARG A 57 10.31 -9.66 -10.45
CA ARG A 57 10.30 -9.80 -11.91
C ARG A 57 10.66 -8.54 -12.67
N ASP A 58 10.80 -7.41 -11.97
CA ASP A 58 11.01 -6.07 -12.55
C ASP A 58 9.96 -5.74 -13.63
N THR A 59 8.68 -5.96 -13.31
CA THR A 59 7.58 -5.80 -14.28
C THR A 59 6.41 -5.04 -13.70
N TRP A 60 5.80 -4.19 -14.53
CA TRP A 60 4.54 -3.52 -14.24
C TRP A 60 3.37 -4.34 -14.79
N GLN A 61 2.27 -4.40 -14.05
CA GLN A 61 1.02 -5.02 -14.48
C GLN A 61 -0.13 -4.05 -14.28
N VAL A 62 -0.98 -3.96 -15.31
CA VAL A 62 -2.26 -3.26 -15.24
C VAL A 62 -3.33 -4.31 -14.99
N GLY A 63 -4.08 -4.16 -13.90
CA GLY A 63 -5.18 -5.05 -13.56
C GLY A 63 -6.46 -4.74 -14.34
N THR A 64 -7.47 -5.57 -14.11
CA THR A 64 -8.83 -5.35 -14.65
C THR A 64 -9.39 -4.02 -14.12
N PRO A 65 -10.04 -3.21 -14.99
CA PRO A 65 -10.66 -1.97 -14.54
C PRO A 65 -11.78 -2.25 -13.54
N VAL A 66 -11.84 -1.39 -12.52
CA VAL A 66 -12.96 -1.29 -11.59
C VAL A 66 -14.00 -0.37 -12.21
N SER A 67 -15.05 -0.98 -12.75
CA SER A 67 -16.17 -0.27 -13.38
C SER A 67 -17.02 0.50 -12.36
N GLY A 68 -17.69 1.57 -12.80
CA GLY A 68 -18.59 2.36 -11.95
C GLY A 68 -17.88 3.43 -11.12
N ILE A 69 -16.56 3.56 -11.27
CA ILE A 69 -15.73 4.67 -10.78
C ILE A 69 -15.31 5.51 -11.97
N ASP A 70 -16.30 6.03 -12.70
CA ASP A 70 -16.07 6.72 -13.97
C ASP A 70 -15.66 8.17 -13.75
N ASP A 71 -14.87 8.70 -14.70
CA ASP A 71 -14.40 10.09 -14.73
C ASP A 71 -13.67 10.50 -13.45
N ALA A 72 -12.91 9.55 -12.90
CA ALA A 72 -12.03 9.78 -11.75
C ALA A 72 -10.79 10.58 -12.19
N SER A 73 -10.88 11.92 -12.15
CA SER A 73 -9.82 12.81 -12.61
C SER A 73 -8.62 12.85 -11.67
N PHE A 74 -8.85 12.60 -10.38
CA PHE A 74 -7.81 12.49 -9.36
C PHE A 74 -8.22 11.50 -8.26
N GLY A 75 -7.26 10.84 -7.63
CA GLY A 75 -7.53 9.92 -6.53
C GLY A 75 -6.41 9.80 -5.52
N VAL A 76 -6.78 9.54 -4.27
CA VAL A 76 -5.84 9.27 -3.18
C VAL A 76 -6.28 8.02 -2.42
N GLY A 77 -5.33 7.13 -2.16
CA GLY A 77 -5.53 5.93 -1.34
C GLY A 77 -4.88 6.05 0.04
N GLY A 78 -5.15 5.06 0.89
CA GLY A 78 -4.56 5.00 2.23
C GLY A 78 -5.21 5.96 3.22
N GLY A 79 -6.52 6.18 3.06
CA GLY A 79 -7.36 6.79 4.07
C GLY A 79 -7.68 5.86 5.24
N PRO A 80 -8.58 6.30 6.14
CA PRO A 80 -9.10 5.45 7.23
C PRO A 80 -9.57 4.09 6.70
N ASP A 81 -9.15 3.02 7.39
CA ASP A 81 -9.40 1.62 6.99
C ASP A 81 -8.94 1.25 5.57
N GLY A 82 -7.94 1.97 5.05
CA GLY A 82 -7.41 1.75 3.70
C GLY A 82 -8.29 2.31 2.58
N ALA A 83 -9.20 3.24 2.89
CA ALA A 83 -10.11 3.83 1.90
C ALA A 83 -9.39 4.55 0.76
N TYR A 84 -10.10 4.63 -0.36
CA TYR A 84 -9.78 5.45 -1.53
C TYR A 84 -10.78 6.57 -1.67
N TYR A 85 -10.32 7.75 -2.07
CA TYR A 85 -11.14 8.91 -2.39
C TYR A 85 -10.84 9.35 -3.81
N PHE A 86 -11.90 9.57 -4.59
CA PHE A 86 -11.79 10.02 -5.97
C PHE A 86 -12.56 11.31 -6.18
N VAL A 87 -11.92 12.23 -6.88
CA VAL A 87 -12.57 13.36 -7.52
C VAL A 87 -13.27 12.84 -8.76
N ARG A 88 -14.56 13.12 -8.90
CA ARG A 88 -15.33 12.74 -10.08
C ARG A 88 -15.78 13.97 -10.85
N GLU A 89 -15.38 14.01 -12.11
CA GLU A 89 -15.71 15.10 -13.03
C GLU A 89 -17.15 14.92 -13.56
N LYS A 90 -18.12 15.38 -12.77
CA LYS A 90 -19.54 15.48 -13.14
C LYS A 90 -20.04 16.90 -12.94
N ALA A 91 -21.16 17.25 -13.55
CA ALA A 91 -21.73 18.61 -13.55
C ALA A 91 -21.92 19.28 -12.16
N ALA A 92 -21.99 18.52 -11.06
CA ALA A 92 -22.12 19.07 -9.71
C ALA A 92 -20.81 19.02 -8.89
N GLY A 93 -19.79 18.33 -9.41
CA GLY A 93 -18.58 17.89 -8.71
C GLY A 93 -18.87 16.99 -7.51
N GLU A 94 -18.20 15.85 -7.40
CA GLU A 94 -18.34 14.96 -6.24
C GLU A 94 -17.01 14.34 -5.83
N ILE A 95 -16.85 14.13 -4.52
CA ILE A 95 -15.83 13.27 -3.96
C ILE A 95 -16.50 11.95 -3.56
N ALA A 96 -16.04 10.85 -4.12
CA ALA A 96 -16.55 9.51 -3.83
C ALA A 96 -15.54 8.72 -3.00
N ALA A 97 -16.01 8.08 -1.94
CA ALA A 97 -15.21 7.23 -1.06
C ALA A 97 -15.49 5.75 -1.34
N TYR A 98 -14.42 4.95 -1.36
CA TYR A 98 -14.49 3.51 -1.59
C TYR A 98 -13.64 2.76 -0.57
N ALA A 99 -14.09 1.57 -0.21
CA ALA A 99 -13.34 0.64 0.63
C ALA A 99 -12.17 0.00 -0.16
N PRO A 100 -11.25 -0.71 0.52
CA PRO A 100 -10.15 -1.44 -0.14
C PRO A 100 -10.60 -2.48 -1.19
N ASP A 101 -11.80 -3.03 -1.06
CA ASP A 101 -12.42 -3.99 -1.97
C ASP A 101 -13.22 -3.33 -3.11
N TRP A 102 -13.11 -2.00 -3.24
CA TRP A 102 -13.83 -1.17 -4.19
C TRP A 102 -15.33 -1.03 -3.94
N SER A 103 -15.84 -1.48 -2.79
CA SER A 103 -17.21 -1.18 -2.41
C SER A 103 -17.39 0.33 -2.14
N HIS A 104 -18.46 0.91 -2.70
CA HIS A 104 -18.78 2.32 -2.52
C HIS A 104 -19.21 2.59 -1.08
N ARG A 105 -18.57 3.57 -0.42
CA ARG A 105 -18.86 3.97 0.97
C ARG A 105 -19.74 5.22 1.06
N GLY A 106 -19.70 6.09 0.05
CA GLY A 106 -20.50 7.29 0.01
C GLY A 106 -19.91 8.38 -0.87
N THR A 107 -20.71 9.41 -1.15
CA THR A 107 -20.31 10.60 -1.89
C THR A 107 -20.55 11.86 -1.08
N ALA A 108 -19.68 12.85 -1.29
CA ALA A 108 -19.86 14.21 -0.81
C ALA A 108 -19.89 15.15 -2.02
N PRO A 109 -20.94 15.99 -2.17
CA PRO A 109 -20.99 16.98 -3.24
C PRO A 109 -19.97 18.08 -2.95
N THR A 110 -19.40 18.66 -4.00
CA THR A 110 -18.55 19.86 -3.88
C THR A 110 -19.35 21.17 -4.03
N ALA A 111 -20.68 21.07 -4.00
CA ALA A 111 -21.62 22.19 -4.09
C ALA A 111 -21.38 23.10 -5.32
N GLY A 112 -21.01 22.49 -6.46
CA GLY A 112 -20.77 23.21 -7.72
C GLY A 112 -19.34 23.73 -7.90
N ALA A 113 -18.42 23.44 -6.98
CA ALA A 113 -17.00 23.54 -7.29
C ALA A 113 -16.59 22.40 -8.23
N ASP A 114 -15.67 22.66 -9.15
CA ASP A 114 -15.04 21.66 -10.02
C ASP A 114 -13.68 21.24 -9.41
N PRO A 115 -13.67 20.39 -8.36
CA PRO A 115 -12.40 19.91 -7.80
C PRO A 115 -11.59 19.20 -8.89
N CYS A 116 -10.28 19.42 -8.88
CA CYS A 116 -9.33 18.69 -9.73
C CYS A 116 -8.28 17.94 -8.89
N TYR A 117 -8.39 17.99 -7.56
CA TYR A 117 -7.41 17.44 -6.63
C TYR A 117 -8.05 17.09 -5.28
N VAL A 118 -7.56 16.02 -4.64
CA VAL A 118 -7.92 15.65 -3.26
C VAL A 118 -6.68 15.12 -2.52
N ALA A 119 -6.58 15.44 -1.24
CA ALA A 119 -5.54 14.94 -0.34
C ALA A 119 -6.12 14.53 1.01
N ILE A 120 -5.41 13.67 1.73
CA ILE A 120 -5.74 13.25 3.09
C ILE A 120 -4.83 14.01 4.05
N ASP A 121 -5.44 14.82 4.92
CA ASP A 121 -4.78 15.33 6.12
C ASP A 121 -4.81 14.25 7.21
N ARG A 122 -3.67 14.07 7.90
CA ARG A 122 -3.47 13.05 8.94
C ARG A 122 -3.21 13.65 10.32
N ALA A 123 -3.29 14.98 10.44
CA ALA A 123 -3.12 15.69 11.70
C ALA A 123 -4.13 15.26 12.77
#